data_AF-A0A2P5VK30-F1
#
_entry.id   AF-A0A2P5VK30-F1
#
_cell.length_a   1.000
_cell.length_b   1.000
_cell.length_c   1.000
_cell.angle_alpha   90.00
_cell.angle_beta   90.00
_cell.angle_gamma   90.00
#
_symmetry.space_group_name_H-M   'P 1'
#
loop_
_entity.id
_entity.type
_entity.pdbx_description
1 polymer ?
#
loop_
_entity_poly.entity_id
_entity_poly.type
_entity_poly.pdbx_seq_one_letter_code
_entity_poly.pdbx_strand_id
1 'polypeptide(L)' 'MKTWQNITEKRPTFVTHLECGLSGEQVAADQLHGLSLVGRPFLVRYDLQALGESLDKETLAA' A
#
# COMPACT_ATOMS: atom_id res chain seq x y z
N MET A 1 4.83 -23.58 -14.49
CA MET A 1 4.07 -22.59 -13.68
C MET A 1 4.27 -21.24 -14.33
N LYS A 2 3.20 -20.50 -14.66
CA LYS A 2 3.32 -19.22 -15.37
C LYS A 2 3.90 -18.18 -14.40
N THR A 3 4.96 -17.48 -14.79
CA THR A 3 5.58 -16.41 -13.99
C THR A 3 4.81 -15.12 -14.24
N TRP A 4 4.15 -14.59 -13.22
CA TRP A 4 3.36 -13.36 -13.34
C TRP A 4 4.21 -12.17 -12.87
N GLN A 5 4.39 -11.16 -13.73
CA GLN A 5 5.26 -10.01 -13.43
C GLN A 5 4.80 -9.20 -12.21
N ASN A 6 3.50 -9.21 -11.89
CA ASN A 6 2.94 -8.50 -10.73
C ASN A 6 3.31 -9.11 -9.37
N ILE A 7 3.90 -10.31 -9.33
CA ILE A 7 4.38 -10.96 -8.09
C ILE A 7 5.88 -11.25 -8.09
N THR A 8 6.58 -11.07 -9.21
CA THR A 8 8.02 -11.38 -9.33
C THR A 8 8.91 -10.17 -9.47
N GLU A 9 8.41 -9.06 -10.00
CA GLU A 9 9.21 -7.83 -10.13
C GLU A 9 9.08 -6.96 -8.89
N LYS A 10 10.23 -6.48 -8.39
CA LYS A 10 10.29 -5.56 -7.27
C LYS A 10 9.76 -4.19 -7.71
N ARG A 11 8.81 -3.65 -6.96
CA ARG A 11 8.25 -2.31 -7.17
C ARG A 11 8.36 -1.51 -5.87
N PRO A 12 8.59 -0.19 -5.94
CA PRO A 12 8.47 0.65 -4.77
C PRO A 12 7.05 0.55 -4.20
N THR A 13 6.94 0.48 -2.88
CA THR A 13 5.67 0.59 -2.16
C THR A 13 5.56 2.01 -1.62
N PHE A 14 4.38 2.62 -1.77
CA PHE A 14 4.11 3.99 -1.28
C PHE A 14 3.19 3.96 -0.07
N VAL A 15 3.28 2.90 0.75
CA VAL A 15 2.41 2.73 1.92
C VAL A 15 2.97 3.57 3.07
N THR A 16 2.15 4.44 3.66
CA THR A 16 2.54 5.21 4.85
C THR A 16 2.26 4.42 6.11
N HIS A 17 1.03 3.93 6.25
CA HIS A 17 0.53 3.22 7.42
C HIS A 17 -0.75 2.45 7.09
N LEU A 18 -1.19 1.65 8.04
CA LEU A 18 -2.50 0.99 8.03
C LEU A 18 -3.41 1.72 9.01
N GLU A 19 -4.68 1.93 8.65
CA GLU A 19 -5.63 2.69 9.44
C GLU A 19 -6.99 1.98 9.56
N CYS A 20 -7.54 1.90 10.76
CA CYS A 20 -8.88 1.37 10.96
C CYS A 20 -9.90 2.44 10.56
N GLY A 21 -10.70 2.17 9.51
CA GLY A 21 -11.69 3.13 9.01
C GLY A 21 -12.82 3.48 9.98
N LEU A 22 -12.98 2.73 11.07
CA LEU A 22 -13.98 3.03 12.10
C LEU A 22 -13.40 3.78 13.31
N SER A 23 -12.25 3.34 13.84
CA SER A 23 -11.66 3.92 15.05
C SER A 23 -10.59 4.98 14.79
N GLY A 24 -10.04 5.05 13.57
CA GLY A 24 -8.88 5.88 13.24
C GLY A 24 -7.56 5.38 13.83
N GLU A 25 -7.54 4.18 14.42
CA GLU A 25 -6.32 3.53 14.91
C GLU A 25 -5.31 3.37 13.77
N GLN A 26 -4.07 3.80 13.98
CA GLN A 26 -2.99 3.71 13.00
C GLN A 26 -1.90 2.77 13.47
N VAL A 27 -1.43 1.91 12.57
CA VAL A 27 -0.32 0.98 12.80
C VAL A 27 0.68 1.02 11.66
N ALA A 28 1.94 0.67 11.95
CA ALA A 28 3.04 0.73 10.99
C ALA A 28 2.82 -0.22 9.80
N ALA A 29 3.27 0.20 8.61
CA ALA A 29 3.31 -0.66 7.44
C ALA A 29 4.35 -1.79 7.58
N ASP A 30 4.32 -2.75 6.66
CA ASP A 30 5.30 -3.84 6.54
C ASP A 30 5.46 -4.73 7.80
N GLN A 31 4.38 -4.86 8.55
CA GLN A 31 4.28 -5.74 9.71
C GLN A 31 3.00 -6.56 9.62
N LEU A 32 3.03 -7.75 10.22
CA LEU A 32 1.85 -8.58 10.33
C LEU A 32 0.94 -8.03 11.43
N HIS A 33 -0.24 -7.57 11.04
CA HIS A 33 -1.26 -7.08 11.97
C HIS A 33 -2.47 -8.00 12.00
N GLY A 34 -3.09 -8.08 13.17
CA GLY A 34 -4.41 -8.68 13.33
C GLY A 34 -5.52 -7.69 12.96
N LEU A 35 -6.69 -7.88 13.57
CA LEU A 35 -7.75 -6.87 13.51
C LEU A 35 -7.41 -5.68 14.40
N SER A 36 -8.03 -4.54 14.12
CA SER A 36 -7.98 -3.36 14.99
C SER A 36 -8.54 -3.67 16.38
N LEU A 37 -8.34 -2.75 17.32
CA LEU A 37 -8.88 -2.83 18.69
C LEU A 37 -10.41 -2.98 18.71
N VAL A 38 -11.11 -2.53 17.67
CA VAL A 38 -12.57 -2.66 17.51
C VAL A 38 -12.98 -3.86 16.65
N GLY A 39 -12.05 -4.77 16.36
CA GLY A 39 -12.31 -5.99 15.58
C GLY A 39 -12.66 -5.70 14.13
N ARG A 40 -12.05 -4.68 13.51
CA ARG A 40 -12.26 -4.32 12.09
C ARG A 40 -10.95 -4.43 11.30
N PRO A 41 -11.00 -4.76 10.01
CA PRO A 41 -9.82 -4.73 9.16
C PRO A 41 -9.22 -3.32 9.06
N PHE A 42 -7.90 -3.27 8.83
CA PHE A 42 -7.21 -2.04 8.50
C PHE A 42 -7.27 -1.76 7.00
N LEU A 43 -7.35 -0.48 6.64
CA LEU A 43 -7.22 0.03 5.29
C LEU A 43 -5.78 0.51 5.08
N VAL A 44 -5.23 0.25 3.89
CA VAL A 44 -3.90 0.74 3.53
C VAL A 44 -3.99 2.22 3.17
N ARG A 45 -3.09 3.03 3.75
CA ARG A 45 -2.92 4.44 3.39
C ARG A 45 -1.67 4.62 2.55
N TYR A 46 -1.79 5.42 1.49
CA TYR A 46 -0.73 5.65 0.51
C TYR A 46 -0.27 7.10 0.50
N ASP A 47 1.02 7.29 0.29
CA ASP A 47 1.62 8.56 -0.10
C ASP A 47 1.37 8.79 -1.60
N LEU A 48 0.26 9.46 -1.89
CA LEU A 48 -0.14 9.77 -3.26
C LEU A 48 0.75 10.84 -3.90
N GLN A 49 1.42 11.67 -3.09
CA GLN A 49 2.34 12.66 -3.61
C GLN A 49 3.61 11.98 -4.13
N ALA A 50 4.27 11.18 -3.29
CA ALA A 50 5.45 10.43 -3.69
C ALA A 50 5.16 9.46 -4.85
N LEU A 51 3.97 8.85 -4.86
CA LEU A 51 3.52 8.03 -5.99
C LEU A 51 3.45 8.85 -7.28
N GLY A 52 2.83 10.03 -7.24
CA GLY A 52 2.73 10.92 -8.40
C GLY A 52 4.08 11.38 -8.92
N GLU A 53 5.02 11.67 -8.03
CA GLU A 53 6.40 12.06 -8.39
C GLU A 53 7.21 10.91 -9.01
N SER A 54 6.85 9.66 -8.72
CA SER A 54 7.53 8.47 -9.27
C SER A 54 7.11 8.09 -10.70
N LEU A 55 6.05 8.72 -11.23
CA LEU A 55 5.47 8.39 -12.53
C LEU A 55 5.84 9.45 -13.57
N ASP A 56 6.42 9.03 -14.68
CA ASP A 56 6.63 9.87 -15.87
C ASP A 56 5.57 9.59 -16.95
N LYS A 57 5.33 10.59 -17.82
CA LYS A 57 4.26 10.51 -18.83
C LYS A 57 4.61 9.51 -19.93
N GLU A 58 5.89 9.36 -20.23
CA GLU A 58 6.41 8.45 -21.23
C GLU A 58 6.13 7.00 -20.84
N THR A 59 6.37 6.64 -19.57
CA THR A 59 6.05 5.33 -18.99
C THR A 59 4.55 5.03 -19.03
N LEU A 60 3.68 6.02 -18.80
CA LEU A 60 2.22 5.83 -18.83
C LEU A 60 1.64 5.73 -20.25
N ALA A 61 2.34 6.22 -21.25
CA ALA A 61 1.89 6.22 -22.65
C ALA A 61 2.22 4.93 -23.41
N ALA A 62 3.07 4.05 -22.84
CA ALA A 62 3.50 2.78 -23.42
C ALA A 62 2.53 1.62 -23.11
#